data_AF-X5U2N0-F1
#
_entry.id   AF-X5U2N0-F1
#
_cell.length_a   1.000
_cell.length_b   1.000
_cell.length_c   1.000
_cell.angle_alpha   90.00
_cell.angle_beta   90.00
_cell.angle_gamma   90.00
#
_symmetry.space_group_name_H-M   'P 1'
#
loop_
_entity.id
_entity.type
_entity.pdbx_description
1 polymer ?
#
loop_
_entity_poly.entity_id
_entity_poly.type
_entity_poly.pdbx_seq_one_letter_code
_entity_poly.pdbx_strand_id
1 'polypeptide(L)'
;MPHQADRNLAAPGLVALAARDIRSSKQDDQPVFDCQSCGACCSYSAEWPRFSTEDDAQLDRIPEKFVSADLSGMRCEGVRCSALTGEIGKHTACGIYEIRPDVCHACMPGGDDCLMARKAHEMPTI
;
A
#
# COMPACT_ATOMS: atom_id res chain seq x y z
N MET A 1 2.30 -77.72 35.34
CA MET A 1 1.47 -76.78 34.56
C MET A 1 2.37 -75.70 33.95
N PRO A 2 2.90 -75.87 32.73
CA PRO A 2 3.53 -74.80 31.97
C PRO A 2 2.53 -74.25 30.94
N HIS A 3 2.39 -72.93 30.85
CA HIS A 3 1.80 -72.24 29.68
C HIS A 3 2.31 -70.78 29.71
N GLN A 4 3.40 -70.49 29.00
CA GLN A 4 3.46 -69.92 27.63
C GLN A 4 2.93 -68.47 27.58
N ALA A 5 3.84 -67.49 27.44
CA ALA A 5 4.35 -66.93 26.17
C ALA A 5 3.54 -65.68 25.79
N ASP A 6 4.05 -64.46 26.00
CA ASP A 6 4.92 -63.74 25.05
C ASP A 6 4.89 -64.31 23.62
N ARG A 7 3.94 -63.81 22.82
CA ARG A 7 4.07 -63.59 21.37
C ARG A 7 2.76 -63.08 20.77
N ASN A 8 2.77 -61.85 20.26
CA ASN A 8 2.06 -61.45 19.04
C ASN A 8 2.42 -59.99 18.72
N LEU A 9 2.68 -59.53 17.49
CA LEU A 9 3.05 -60.12 16.20
C LEU A 9 3.32 -58.89 15.33
N ALA A 10 4.39 -58.94 14.54
CA ALA A 10 4.71 -57.92 13.55
C ALA A 10 3.56 -57.79 12.53
N ALA A 11 3.19 -56.56 12.20
CA ALA A 11 2.53 -56.24 10.94
C ALA A 11 3.43 -55.27 10.16
N PRO A 12 3.92 -55.65 8.97
CA PRO A 12 4.67 -54.77 8.08
C PRO A 12 3.69 -53.94 7.23
N GLY A 13 3.63 -52.63 7.46
CA GLY A 13 2.85 -51.70 6.65
C GLY A 13 3.64 -51.19 5.45
N LEU A 14 3.59 -51.93 4.34
CA LEU A 14 4.04 -51.50 3.01
C LEU A 14 3.04 -50.49 2.41
N VAL A 15 3.56 -49.31 2.03
CA VAL A 15 3.25 -48.48 0.84
C VAL A 15 1.82 -47.96 0.61
N ALA A 16 1.66 -46.62 0.66
CA ALA A 16 0.93 -45.79 -0.33
C ALA A 16 1.14 -44.30 0.04
N LEU A 17 2.04 -43.58 -0.65
CA LEU A 17 1.72 -42.60 -1.71
C LEU A 17 0.58 -41.60 -1.40
N ALA A 18 0.95 -40.32 -1.45
CA ALA A 18 0.13 -39.09 -1.55
C ALA A 18 -0.70 -38.75 -0.30
N ALA A 19 -0.75 -37.51 0.18
CA ALA A 19 -0.66 -36.24 -0.52
C ALA A 19 0.34 -35.30 0.15
N ARG A 20 1.25 -34.74 -0.67
CA ARG A 20 1.78 -33.42 -0.36
C ARG A 20 0.56 -32.50 -0.55
N ASP A 21 -0.11 -32.14 0.53
CA ASP A 21 -0.95 -30.96 0.53
C ASP A 21 -0.02 -29.77 0.32
N ILE A 22 0.33 -29.56 -0.95
CA ILE A 22 0.59 -28.26 -1.51
C ILE A 22 -0.71 -27.53 -1.22
N ARG A 23 -0.77 -26.92 -0.02
CA ARG A 23 -1.71 -25.85 0.27
C ARG A 23 -1.42 -24.83 -0.81
N SER A 24 -2.22 -24.95 -1.86
CA SER A 24 -2.31 -24.03 -2.97
C SER A 24 -2.40 -22.67 -2.34
N SER A 25 -1.27 -21.96 -2.35
CA SER A 25 -1.25 -20.54 -2.15
C SER A 25 -2.19 -20.01 -3.21
N LYS A 26 -3.44 -19.79 -2.83
CA LYS A 26 -4.31 -18.85 -3.53
C LYS A 26 -3.48 -17.57 -3.54
N GLN A 27 -2.82 -17.33 -4.67
CA GLN A 27 -2.18 -16.07 -4.93
C GLN A 27 -3.32 -15.07 -4.92
N ASP A 28 -3.35 -14.28 -3.86
CA ASP A 28 -4.12 -13.05 -3.79
C ASP A 28 -3.70 -12.22 -5.00
N ASP A 29 -4.50 -12.27 -6.05
CA ASP A 29 -4.44 -11.37 -7.21
C ASP A 29 -4.97 -10.00 -6.76
N GLN A 30 -4.35 -9.44 -5.72
CA GLN A 30 -4.62 -8.09 -5.27
C GLN A 30 -3.88 -7.15 -6.20
N PRO A 31 -4.58 -6.20 -6.86
CA PRO A 31 -3.95 -5.25 -7.74
C PRO A 31 -2.86 -4.47 -6.99
N VAL A 32 -1.65 -4.49 -7.54
CA VAL A 32 -0.52 -3.74 -6.99
C VAL A 32 -0.66 -2.29 -7.44
N PHE A 33 -1.05 -1.42 -6.51
CA PHE A 33 -1.12 0.02 -6.75
C PHE A 33 0.24 0.68 -6.55
N ASP A 34 0.89 1.02 -7.66
CA ASP A 34 2.13 1.79 -7.62
C ASP A 34 1.86 3.29 -7.77
N CYS A 35 2.11 4.05 -6.70
CA CYS A 35 2.01 5.50 -6.72
C CYS A 35 2.99 6.15 -7.71
N GLN A 36 4.17 5.56 -7.95
CA GLN A 36 5.16 6.09 -8.90
C GLN A 36 4.66 5.99 -10.34
N SER A 37 3.83 5.00 -10.66
CA SER A 37 3.20 4.89 -11.99
C SER A 37 2.07 5.89 -12.27
N CYS A 38 1.40 6.43 -11.23
CA CYS A 38 0.13 7.14 -11.43
C CYS A 38 0.11 8.60 -10.95
N GLY A 39 0.59 8.91 -9.74
CA GLY A 39 0.48 10.24 -9.14
C GLY A 39 -0.96 10.77 -8.92
N ALA A 40 -1.99 9.92 -9.01
CA ALA A 40 -3.40 10.33 -9.05
C ALA A 40 -3.82 11.16 -7.82
N CYS A 41 -3.52 10.68 -6.61
CA CYS A 41 -3.90 11.36 -5.37
C CYS A 41 -3.25 12.74 -5.23
N CYS A 42 -2.00 12.89 -5.70
CA CYS A 42 -1.27 14.15 -5.68
C CYS A 42 -1.72 15.15 -6.75
N SER A 43 -2.66 14.78 -7.62
CA SER A 43 -3.21 15.63 -8.68
C SER A 43 -4.74 15.63 -8.71
N TYR A 44 -5.38 15.31 -7.59
CA TYR A 44 -6.84 15.17 -7.52
C TYR A 44 -7.55 16.48 -7.15
N SER A 45 -7.08 17.19 -6.13
CA SER A 45 -7.72 18.44 -5.65
C SER A 45 -6.70 19.41 -5.05
N ALA A 46 -6.94 20.71 -5.22
CA ALA A 46 -6.17 21.77 -4.57
C ALA A 46 -6.35 21.75 -3.04
N GLU A 47 -7.45 21.16 -2.58
CA GLU A 47 -7.79 21.07 -1.17
C GLU A 47 -7.24 19.81 -0.51
N TRP A 48 -6.45 19.01 -1.23
CA TRP A 48 -5.91 17.74 -0.76
C TRP A 48 -4.39 17.71 -1.01
N PRO A 49 -3.55 17.38 -0.02
CA PRO A 49 -3.86 17.05 1.38
C PRO A 49 -3.82 18.27 2.32
N ARG A 50 -4.74 18.32 3.29
CA ARG A 50 -4.76 19.33 4.38
C ARG A 50 -4.06 18.82 5.62
N PHE A 51 -3.34 19.70 6.29
CA PHE A 51 -2.82 19.44 7.63
C PHE A 51 -4.00 19.48 8.62
N SER A 52 -4.14 18.44 9.41
CA SER A 52 -5.28 18.30 10.33
C SER A 52 -4.95 17.53 11.59
N THR A 53 -3.97 16.64 11.54
CA THR A 53 -3.58 15.77 12.66
C THR A 53 -2.11 15.90 13.05
N GLU A 54 -1.31 16.59 12.24
CA GLU A 54 0.12 16.77 12.41
C GLU A 54 0.45 17.79 13.50
N ASP A 55 1.56 17.54 14.20
CA ASP A 55 2.16 18.56 15.07
C ASP A 55 2.99 19.58 14.27
N ASP A 56 3.14 20.78 14.83
CA ASP A 56 3.86 21.88 14.18
C ASP A 56 5.33 21.51 13.90
N ALA A 57 5.98 20.75 14.79
CA ALA A 57 7.38 20.36 14.62
C ALA A 57 7.59 19.41 13.43
N GLN A 58 6.61 18.58 13.10
CA GLN A 58 6.59 17.76 11.91
C GLN A 58 6.42 18.62 10.66
N LEU A 59 5.46 19.56 10.67
CA LEU A 59 5.17 20.42 9.54
C LEU A 59 6.34 21.37 9.23
N ASP A 60 7.04 21.86 10.26
CA ASP A 60 8.24 22.70 10.13
C ASP A 60 9.40 22.01 9.41
N ARG A 61 9.39 20.67 9.29
CA ARG A 61 10.39 19.94 8.49
C ARG A 61 10.13 20.07 6.99
N ILE A 62 8.91 20.41 6.58
CA ILE A 62 8.52 20.54 5.18
C ILE A 62 9.05 21.88 4.66
N PRO A 63 9.81 21.91 3.55
CA PRO A 63 10.26 23.17 2.98
C PRO A 63 9.08 24.08 2.64
N GLU A 64 9.14 25.35 3.07
CA GLU A 64 8.05 26.34 2.93
C GLU A 64 7.49 26.45 1.50
N LYS A 65 8.33 26.25 0.47
CA LYS A 65 7.91 26.26 -0.95
C LYS A 65 6.88 25.18 -1.32
N PHE A 66 6.71 24.17 -0.46
CA PHE A 66 5.74 23.09 -0.61
C PHE A 66 4.55 23.21 0.35
N VAL A 67 4.52 24.25 1.20
CA VAL A 67 3.43 24.52 2.14
C VAL A 67 2.54 25.64 1.58
N SER A 68 1.23 25.51 1.75
CA SER A 68 0.27 26.53 1.30
C SER A 68 0.46 27.85 2.06
N ALA A 69 0.10 28.98 1.44
CA ALA A 69 0.29 30.30 2.05
C ALA A 69 -0.52 30.51 3.34
N ASP A 70 -1.62 29.77 3.51
CA ASP A 70 -2.47 29.76 4.69
C ASP A 70 -2.08 28.69 5.72
N LEU A 71 -0.95 27.99 5.50
CA LEU A 71 -0.42 26.90 6.34
C LEU A 71 -1.39 25.73 6.56
N SER A 72 -2.46 25.65 5.78
CA SER A 72 -3.52 24.64 5.96
C SER A 72 -3.22 23.31 5.28
N GLY A 73 -2.14 23.19 4.51
CA GLY A 73 -1.79 21.97 3.80
C GLY A 73 -0.61 22.11 2.85
N MET A 74 -0.48 21.11 1.98
CA MET A 74 0.50 21.16 0.90
C MET A 74 0.10 22.22 -0.13
N ARG A 75 1.09 22.95 -0.65
CA ARG A 75 0.89 23.89 -1.77
C ARG A 75 0.57 23.13 -3.05
N CYS A 76 -0.49 23.56 -3.74
CA CYS A 76 -0.87 23.05 -5.06
C CYS A 76 -0.83 24.16 -6.13
N GLU A 77 -0.49 23.77 -7.35
CA GLU A 77 -0.63 24.55 -8.58
C GLU A 77 -1.87 24.03 -9.33
N GLY A 78 -2.97 24.77 -9.23
CA GLY A 78 -4.28 24.20 -9.56
C GLY A 78 -4.59 23.02 -8.64
N VAL A 79 -4.87 21.85 -9.20
CA VAL A 79 -5.13 20.61 -8.44
C VAL A 79 -3.88 19.77 -8.17
N ARG A 80 -2.71 20.21 -8.64
CA ARG A 80 -1.47 19.43 -8.60
C ARG A 80 -0.57 19.85 -7.44
N CYS A 81 -0.20 18.90 -6.59
CA CYS A 81 0.76 19.13 -5.50
C CYS A 81 2.11 19.61 -6.05
N SER A 82 2.63 20.69 -5.48
CA SER A 82 3.90 21.31 -5.89
C SER A 82 5.13 20.43 -5.65
N ALA A 83 5.05 19.44 -4.76
CA ALA A 83 6.11 18.46 -4.54
C ALA A 83 6.08 17.30 -5.56
N LEU A 84 5.03 17.18 -6.39
CA LEU A 84 4.90 16.09 -7.34
C LEU A 84 5.70 16.35 -8.62
N THR A 85 6.71 15.53 -8.84
CA THR A 85 7.53 15.53 -10.05
C THR A 85 7.05 14.50 -11.07
N GLY A 86 7.39 14.69 -12.34
CA GLY A 86 7.05 13.76 -13.42
C GLY A 86 5.67 13.99 -14.05
N GLU A 87 5.13 12.96 -14.70
CA GLU A 87 3.88 13.04 -15.46
C GLU A 87 2.85 12.03 -14.95
N ILE A 88 1.64 12.54 -14.68
CA ILE A 88 0.50 11.75 -14.17
C ILE A 88 0.19 10.60 -15.13
N GLY A 89 -0.02 9.41 -14.58
CA GLY A 89 -0.30 8.19 -15.36
C GLY A 89 0.89 7.62 -16.13
N LYS A 90 2.09 8.17 -15.98
CA LYS A 90 3.32 7.63 -16.58
C LYS A 90 4.38 7.30 -15.53
N HIS A 91 5.04 8.33 -15.02
CA HIS A 91 6.08 8.20 -14.02
C HIS A 91 6.12 9.47 -13.19
N THR A 92 5.96 9.31 -11.89
CA THR A 92 5.88 10.37 -10.91
C THR A 92 6.71 10.03 -9.68
N ALA A 93 7.16 11.05 -8.97
CA ALA A 93 7.79 10.90 -7.68
C ALA A 93 7.50 12.11 -6.79
N CYS A 94 7.37 11.88 -5.48
CA CYS A 94 7.27 12.95 -4.51
C CYS A 94 8.66 13.48 -4.19
N GLY A 95 8.90 14.78 -4.41
CA GLY A 95 10.17 15.43 -4.11
C GLY A 95 10.49 15.55 -2.62
N ILE A 96 9.55 15.21 -1.74
CA ILE A 96 9.71 15.23 -0.28
C ILE A 96 9.31 13.89 0.37
N TYR A 97 9.40 12.77 -0.36
CA TYR A 97 8.83 11.48 0.04
C TYR A 97 9.18 11.06 1.49
N GLU A 98 10.43 11.30 1.91
CA GLU A 98 10.98 10.95 3.23
C GLU A 98 10.44 11.80 4.39
N ILE A 99 9.93 12.99 4.10
CA ILE A 99 9.43 13.95 5.10
C ILE A 99 7.97 14.29 4.83
N ARG A 100 7.24 13.36 4.21
CA ARG A 100 5.81 13.55 3.95
C ARG A 100 5.07 13.71 5.28
N PRO A 101 4.10 14.64 5.34
CA PRO A 101 3.22 14.77 6.50
C PRO A 101 2.32 13.53 6.62
N ASP A 102 1.79 13.29 7.82
CA ASP A 102 0.95 12.11 8.10
C ASP A 102 -0.28 12.01 7.18
N VAL A 103 -0.89 13.13 6.79
CA VAL A 103 -2.02 13.15 5.84
C VAL A 103 -1.65 12.58 4.47
N CYS A 104 -0.38 12.74 4.05
CA CYS A 104 0.11 12.12 2.82
C CYS A 104 0.34 10.61 2.99
N HIS A 105 0.66 10.16 4.21
CA HIS A 105 0.82 8.74 4.54
C HIS A 105 -0.51 8.02 4.77
N ALA A 106 -1.53 8.73 5.26
CA ALA A 106 -2.88 8.21 5.45
C ALA A 106 -3.55 7.78 4.14
N CYS A 107 -3.18 8.43 3.03
CA CYS A 107 -3.62 8.03 1.69
C CYS A 107 -2.90 6.74 1.23
N MET A 108 -3.47 5.60 1.59
CA MET A 108 -2.91 4.28 1.27
C MET A 108 -3.15 3.89 -0.20
N PRO A 109 -2.15 3.30 -0.89
CA PRO A 109 -2.34 2.73 -2.22
C PRO A 109 -3.48 1.70 -2.22
N GLY A 110 -4.45 1.85 -3.12
CA GLY A 110 -5.61 0.97 -3.21
C GLY A 110 -6.72 1.22 -2.18
N GLY A 111 -6.52 2.14 -1.22
CA GLY A 111 -7.58 2.57 -0.31
C GLY A 111 -8.65 3.41 -1.04
N ASP A 112 -9.79 3.64 -0.39
CA ASP A 112 -10.95 4.33 -0.98
C ASP A 112 -10.59 5.68 -1.61
N ASP A 113 -9.78 6.46 -0.89
CA ASP A 113 -9.22 7.74 -1.34
C ASP A 113 -8.37 7.61 -2.61
N CYS A 114 -7.53 6.58 -2.67
CA CYS A 114 -6.70 6.29 -3.84
C CYS A 114 -7.57 5.90 -5.03
N LEU A 115 -8.57 5.03 -4.84
CA LEU A 115 -9.47 4.57 -5.90
C LEU A 115 -10.34 5.72 -6.43
N MET A 116 -10.83 6.60 -5.55
CA MET A 116 -11.56 7.81 -5.92
C MET A 116 -10.69 8.72 -6.80
N ALA A 117 -9.46 9.01 -6.38
CA ALA A 117 -8.55 9.84 -7.17
C ALA A 117 -8.24 9.19 -8.53
N ARG A 118 -7.95 7.89 -8.55
CA ARG A 118 -7.68 7.14 -9.79
C ARG A 118 -8.87 7.18 -10.75
N LYS A 119 -10.09 7.01 -10.25
CA LYS A 119 -11.31 7.09 -11.05
C LYS A 119 -11.48 8.46 -11.70
N ALA A 120 -11.18 9.54 -11.00
CA ALA A 120 -11.25 10.89 -11.55
C ALA A 120 -10.21 11.15 -12.67
N HIS A 121 -9.11 10.40 -12.66
CA HIS A 121 -8.09 10.40 -13.71
C HIS A 121 -8.28 9.26 -14.74
N GLU A 122 -9.43 8.58 -14.73
CA GLU A 122 -9.76 7.47 -15.65
C GLU A 122 -8.75 6.30 -15.59
N MET A 123 -8.13 6.08 -14.43
CA MET A 123 -7.14 5.03 -14.21
C MET A 123 -7.78 3.73 -13.69
N PRO A 124 -7.16 2.56 -13.92
CA PRO A 124 -7.65 1.28 -13.40
C PRO A 124 -7.74 1.26 -11.87
N THR A 125 -8.84 0.77 -11.31
CA THR A 125 -9.09 0.64 -9.86
C THR A 125 -9.13 -0.80 -9.37
N ILE A 126 -8.86 -1.76 -10.27
CA ILE A 126 -8.90 -3.21 -10.05
C ILE A 126 -7.75 -3.90 -10.78
#